data_AF-A0A5C7M0F8-F1
#
_entry.id   AF-A0A5C7M0F8-F1
#
_cell.length_a   1.000
_cell.length_b   1.000
_cell.length_c   1.000
_cell.angle_alpha   90.00
_cell.angle_beta   90.00
_cell.angle_gamma   90.00
#
_symmetry.space_group_name_H-M   'P 1'
#
loop_
_entity.id
_entity.type
_entity.pdbx_description
1 polymer ?
#
loop_
_entity_poly.entity_id
_entity_poly.type
_entity_poly.pdbx_seq_one_letter_code
_entity_poly.pdbx_strand_id
1 'polypeptide(L)'
;MATDQRKNIQEMIDELKEAVDLGNSLQRLRENRHFKKVVLEGYFKEEPVRLVHARSDETLQNPAIQARIMAQIDAVGTFSQFLRTIEQQAEIAKTQIQQGEQMLEEMADEDAPGTGDNGSDGNASPLSIGDDQE
;
A
#
# COMPACT_ATOMS: atom_id res chain seq x y z
N MET A 1 2.80 -28.61 4.85
CA MET A 1 2.96 -27.71 6.00
C MET A 1 3.68 -26.43 5.57
N ALA A 2 5.02 -26.39 5.42
CA ALA A 2 5.75 -25.18 5.03
C ALA A 2 5.43 -24.67 3.60
N THR A 3 5.18 -25.58 2.66
CA THR A 3 4.75 -25.26 1.29
C THR A 3 3.36 -24.63 1.23
N ASP A 4 2.44 -25.09 2.09
CA ASP A 4 1.08 -24.56 2.15
C ASP A 4 1.08 -23.13 2.73
N GLN A 5 1.92 -22.87 3.72
CA GLN A 5 2.09 -21.55 4.31
C GLN A 5 2.67 -20.53 3.31
N ARG A 6 3.72 -20.89 2.57
CA ARG A 6 4.28 -20.02 1.50
C ARG A 6 3.26 -19.71 0.42
N LYS A 7 2.49 -20.72 0.00
CA LYS A 7 1.42 -20.53 -0.98
C LYS A 7 0.37 -19.53 -0.48
N ASN A 8 -0.09 -19.66 0.77
CA ASN A 8 -1.07 -18.74 1.34
C ASN A 8 -0.55 -17.30 1.42
N ILE A 9 0.73 -17.10 1.76
CA ILE A 9 1.34 -15.77 1.78
C ILE A 9 1.42 -15.18 0.37
N GLN A 10 1.77 -15.99 -0.63
CA GLN A 10 1.81 -15.55 -2.03
C GLN A 10 0.42 -15.13 -2.54
N GLU A 11 -0.61 -15.94 -2.26
CA GLU A 11 -2.00 -15.62 -2.62
C GLU A 11 -2.46 -14.31 -1.97
N MET A 12 -2.17 -14.12 -0.67
CA MET A 12 -2.44 -12.86 0.04
C MET A 12 -1.72 -11.66 -0.61
N ILE A 13 -0.43 -11.80 -0.95
CA ILE A 13 0.33 -10.73 -1.63
C ILE A 13 -0.32 -10.35 -2.96
N ASP A 14 -0.78 -11.34 -3.74
CA ASP A 14 -1.37 -11.09 -5.04
C ASP A 14 -2.72 -10.36 -4.92
N GLU A 15 -3.55 -10.68 -3.91
CA GLU A 15 -4.76 -9.92 -3.60
C GLU A 15 -4.45 -8.47 -3.19
N LEU A 16 -3.42 -8.27 -2.39
CA LEU A 16 -3.02 -6.93 -1.91
C LEU A 16 -2.50 -6.04 -3.04
N LYS A 17 -1.89 -6.61 -4.09
CA LYS A 17 -1.44 -5.85 -5.27
C LYS A 17 -2.60 -5.14 -5.97
N GLU A 18 -3.80 -5.72 -5.97
CA GLU A 18 -4.97 -5.06 -6.56
C GLU A 18 -5.32 -3.73 -5.85
N ALA A 19 -5.22 -3.71 -4.52
CA ALA A 19 -5.44 -2.49 -3.74
C ALA A 19 -4.37 -1.44 -4.02
N VAL A 20 -3.11 -1.85 -4.18
CA VAL A 20 -2.00 -0.95 -4.56
C VAL A 20 -2.22 -0.38 -5.95
N ASP A 21 -2.62 -1.21 -6.92
CA ASP A 21 -2.88 -0.78 -8.30
C ASP A 21 -4.03 0.22 -8.40
N LEU A 22 -5.10 0.01 -7.61
CA LEU A 22 -6.19 0.96 -7.51
C LEU A 22 -5.73 2.29 -6.90
N GLY A 23 -4.92 2.24 -5.83
CA GLY A 23 -4.32 3.44 -5.22
C GLY A 23 -3.43 4.22 -6.20
N ASN A 24 -2.58 3.52 -6.95
CA ASN A 24 -1.73 4.11 -7.98
C ASN A 24 -2.55 4.76 -9.10
N SER A 25 -3.65 4.12 -9.50
CA SER A 25 -4.58 4.66 -10.50
C SER A 25 -5.25 5.95 -10.00
N LEU A 26 -5.67 5.98 -8.74
CA LEU A 26 -6.22 7.18 -8.11
C LEU A 26 -5.17 8.29 -8.02
N GLN A 27 -3.92 7.99 -7.65
CA GLN A 27 -2.85 8.98 -7.62
C GLN A 27 -2.65 9.64 -8.99
N ARG A 28 -2.59 8.84 -10.07
CA ARG A 28 -2.48 9.35 -11.45
C ARG A 28 -3.66 10.22 -11.84
N LEU A 29 -4.88 9.85 -11.44
CA LEU A 29 -6.07 10.69 -11.63
C LEU A 29 -5.94 12.01 -10.89
N ARG A 30 -5.52 11.99 -9.62
CA ARG A 30 -5.34 13.21 -8.82
C ARG A 30 -4.27 14.14 -9.39
N GLU A 31 -3.27 13.61 -10.08
CA GLU A 31 -2.24 14.40 -10.75
C GLU A 31 -2.71 14.99 -12.09
N ASN A 32 -3.70 14.37 -12.74
CA ASN A 32 -4.24 14.80 -14.02
C ASN A 32 -4.87 16.21 -13.93
N ARG A 33 -4.45 17.10 -14.83
CA ARG A 33 -4.92 18.51 -14.88
C ARG A 33 -6.45 18.64 -15.00
N HIS A 34 -7.09 17.80 -15.82
CA HIS A 34 -8.54 17.87 -16.04
C HIS A 34 -9.30 17.37 -14.82
N PHE A 35 -8.83 16.30 -14.19
CA PHE A 35 -9.41 15.82 -12.94
C PHE A 35 -9.28 16.85 -11.82
N LYS A 36 -8.10 17.48 -11.66
CA LYS A 36 -7.90 18.59 -10.71
C LYS A 36 -8.93 19.69 -10.94
N LYS A 37 -9.09 20.15 -12.19
CA LYS A 37 -10.02 21.23 -12.51
C LYS A 37 -11.48 20.87 -12.23
N VAL A 38 -11.94 19.72 -12.71
CA VAL A 38 -13.37 19.36 -12.68
C VAL A 38 -13.78 18.83 -11.31
N VAL A 39 -12.97 17.94 -10.74
CA VAL A 39 -13.35 17.22 -9.52
C VAL A 39 -12.78 17.90 -8.28
N LEU A 40 -11.48 18.20 -8.25
CA LEU A 40 -10.87 18.74 -7.03
C LEU A 40 -11.22 20.22 -6.80
N GLU A 41 -11.17 21.05 -7.84
CA GLU A 41 -11.56 22.46 -7.74
C GLU A 41 -13.09 22.60 -7.86
N GLY A 42 -13.69 22.14 -8.96
CA GLY A 42 -15.14 22.28 -9.19
C GLY A 42 -15.99 21.55 -8.16
N TYR A 43 -15.92 20.22 -8.11
CA TYR A 43 -16.83 19.42 -7.28
C TYR A 43 -16.49 19.43 -5.78
N PHE A 44 -15.22 19.44 -5.40
CA PHE A 44 -14.82 19.37 -3.99
C PHE A 44 -14.60 20.71 -3.29
N LYS A 45 -14.45 21.82 -4.02
CA LYS A 45 -14.28 23.15 -3.42
C LYS A 45 -15.37 24.13 -3.79
N GLU A 46 -15.64 24.33 -5.07
CA GLU A 46 -16.60 25.34 -5.52
C GLU A 46 -18.05 24.92 -5.25
N GLU A 47 -18.40 23.67 -5.54
CA GLU A 47 -19.77 23.16 -5.41
C GLU A 47 -20.29 23.16 -3.96
N PRO A 48 -19.53 22.74 -2.93
CA PRO A 48 -19.97 22.85 -1.54
C PRO A 48 -20.26 24.29 -1.12
N VAL A 49 -19.43 25.24 -1.57
CA VAL A 49 -19.66 26.67 -1.29
C VAL A 49 -20.97 27.13 -1.94
N ARG A 50 -21.19 26.77 -3.21
CA ARG A 50 -22.45 27.06 -3.92
C ARG A 50 -23.66 26.47 -3.19
N LEU A 51 -23.57 25.21 -2.73
CA LEU A 51 -24.64 24.53 -2.01
C LEU A 51 -24.93 25.15 -0.64
N VAL A 52 -23.90 25.61 0.08
CA VAL A 52 -24.06 26.34 1.35
C VAL A 52 -24.79 27.66 1.13
N HIS A 53 -24.45 28.42 0.10
CA HIS A 53 -25.21 29.63 -0.26
C HIS A 53 -26.64 29.31 -0.67
N ALA A 54 -26.86 28.28 -1.49
CA ALA A 54 -28.19 27.85 -1.92
C ALA A 54 -29.06 27.42 -0.73
N ARG A 55 -28.47 26.83 0.31
CA ARG A 55 -29.18 26.48 1.55
C ARG A 55 -29.78 27.70 2.24
N SER A 56 -29.09 28.83 2.19
CA SER A 56 -29.52 30.10 2.81
C SER A 56 -30.39 30.97 1.92
N ASP A 57 -30.62 30.60 0.66
CA ASP A 57 -31.45 31.35 -0.27
C ASP A 57 -32.93 31.23 0.08
N GLU A 58 -33.61 32.36 0.32
CA GLU A 58 -35.03 32.43 0.69
C GLU A 58 -35.96 31.79 -0.35
N THR A 59 -35.59 31.83 -1.63
CA THR A 59 -36.37 31.25 -2.73
C THR A 59 -36.28 29.72 -2.76
N LEU A 60 -35.32 29.13 -2.04
CA LEU A 60 -35.04 27.69 -2.01
C LEU A 60 -35.40 27.03 -0.67
N GLN A 61 -36.21 27.68 0.17
CA GLN A 61 -36.56 27.18 1.52
C GLN A 61 -37.59 26.05 1.56
N ASN A 62 -38.12 25.63 0.40
CA ASN A 62 -39.03 24.49 0.36
C ASN A 62 -38.37 23.23 0.96
N PRO A 63 -39.05 22.47 1.84
CA PRO A 63 -38.46 21.30 2.50
C PRO A 63 -37.85 20.25 1.55
N ALA A 64 -38.49 19.98 0.42
CA ALA A 64 -37.99 19.01 -0.56
C ALA A 64 -36.71 19.51 -1.26
N ILE A 65 -36.58 20.82 -1.46
CA ILE A 65 -35.38 21.43 -2.03
C ILE A 65 -34.24 21.40 -1.02
N GLN A 66 -34.50 21.79 0.24
CA GLN A 66 -33.52 21.74 1.32
C GLN A 66 -32.97 20.34 1.53
N ALA A 67 -33.83 19.31 1.52
CA ALA A 67 -33.41 17.91 1.61
C ALA A 67 -32.46 17.51 0.47
N ARG A 68 -32.72 17.97 -0.77
CA ARG A 68 -31.84 17.71 -1.92
C ARG A 68 -30.51 18.44 -1.81
N ILE A 69 -30.48 19.68 -1.30
CA ILE A 69 -29.24 20.42 -1.06
C ILE A 69 -28.38 19.70 -0.03
N MET A 70 -28.97 19.25 1.09
CA MET A 70 -28.25 18.48 2.11
C MET A 70 -27.69 17.17 1.54
N ALA A 71 -28.50 16.41 0.80
CA ALA A 71 -28.04 15.17 0.17
C ALA A 71 -26.87 15.39 -0.80
N GLN A 72 -26.83 16.53 -1.51
CA GLN A 72 -25.70 16.88 -2.38
C GLN A 72 -24.43 17.24 -1.61
N ILE A 73 -24.55 17.94 -0.48
CA ILE A 73 -23.41 18.21 0.41
C ILE A 73 -22.85 16.89 0.96
N ASP A 74 -23.73 15.99 1.40
CA ASP A 74 -23.34 14.66 1.88
C ASP A 74 -22.69 13.83 0.76
N ALA A 75 -23.20 13.92 -0.47
CA ALA A 75 -22.61 13.26 -1.64
C ALA A 75 -21.18 13.73 -1.92
N VAL A 76 -20.88 15.02 -1.74
CA VAL A 76 -19.51 15.55 -1.86
C VAL A 76 -18.61 14.93 -0.78
N GLY A 77 -19.06 14.97 0.48
CA GLY A 77 -18.30 14.42 1.60
C GLY A 77 -18.04 12.92 1.49
N THR A 78 -19.07 12.15 1.17
CA THR A 78 -18.99 10.68 1.00
C THR A 78 -18.09 10.29 -0.17
N PHE A 79 -18.16 11.00 -1.30
CA PHE A 79 -17.25 10.74 -2.41
C PHE A 79 -15.79 11.06 -2.05
N SER A 80 -15.54 12.20 -1.38
CA SER A 80 -14.19 12.51 -0.90
C SER A 80 -13.67 11.45 0.08
N GLN A 81 -14.54 10.91 0.94
CA GLN A 81 -14.16 9.87 1.89
C GLN A 81 -13.82 8.56 1.18
N PHE A 82 -14.60 8.16 0.17
CA PHE A 82 -14.30 6.98 -0.64
C PHE A 82 -12.90 7.04 -1.28
N LEU A 83 -12.53 8.19 -1.87
CA LEU A 83 -11.18 8.36 -2.44
C LEU A 83 -10.08 8.23 -1.37
N ARG A 84 -10.29 8.79 -0.18
CA ARG A 84 -9.34 8.63 0.95
C ARG A 84 -9.22 7.19 1.41
N THR A 85 -10.33 6.45 1.43
CA THR A 85 -10.31 5.02 1.79
C THR A 85 -9.48 4.20 0.81
N ILE A 86 -9.57 4.47 -0.49
CA ILE A 86 -8.70 3.82 -1.49
C ILE A 86 -7.22 4.10 -1.19
N GLU A 87 -6.86 5.36 -0.90
CA GLU A 87 -5.48 5.74 -0.59
C GLU A 87 -4.97 5.03 0.68
N GLN A 88 -5.77 5.01 1.74
CA GLN A 88 -5.43 4.32 2.98
C GLN A 88 -5.25 2.82 2.77
N GLN A 89 -6.15 2.18 2.03
CA GLN A 89 -6.07 0.76 1.71
C GLN A 89 -4.79 0.44 0.93
N ALA A 90 -4.43 1.27 -0.05
CA ALA A 90 -3.20 1.08 -0.82
C ALA A 90 -1.94 1.19 0.05
N GLU A 91 -1.87 2.16 0.99
CA GLU A 91 -0.72 2.29 1.90
C GLU A 91 -0.60 1.12 2.89
N ILE A 92 -1.74 0.65 3.41
CA ILE A 92 -1.79 -0.55 4.25
C ILE A 92 -1.32 -1.78 3.45
N ALA A 93 -1.82 -1.94 2.22
CA ALA A 93 -1.47 -3.06 1.35
C ALA A 93 0.02 -3.07 0.99
N LYS A 94 0.63 -1.91 0.68
CA LYS A 94 2.09 -1.80 0.45
C LYS A 94 2.89 -2.32 1.63
N THR A 95 2.50 -1.92 2.84
CA THR A 95 3.18 -2.36 4.07
C THR A 95 3.03 -3.87 4.29
N GLN A 96 1.84 -4.41 4.04
CA GLN A 96 1.57 -5.84 4.19
C GLN A 96 2.28 -6.70 3.13
N ILE A 97 2.39 -6.21 1.90
CA ILE A 97 3.18 -6.86 0.84
C ILE A 97 4.64 -6.94 1.27
N GLN A 98 5.23 -5.84 1.73
CA GLN A 98 6.62 -5.81 2.19
C GLN A 98 6.86 -6.83 3.31
N GLN A 99 5.94 -6.92 4.27
CA GLN A 99 6.02 -7.90 5.35
C GLN A 99 5.90 -9.34 4.83
N GLY A 100 4.98 -9.60 3.91
CA GLY A 100 4.81 -10.91 3.29
C GLY A 100 6.03 -11.35 2.48
N GLU A 101 6.62 -10.43 1.71
CA GLU A 101 7.86 -10.68 0.94
C GLU A 101 9.03 -11.01 1.86
N GLN A 102 9.19 -10.28 2.96
CA GLN A 102 10.22 -10.57 3.97
C GLN A 102 10.02 -11.95 4.60
N MET A 103 8.78 -12.33 4.95
CA MET A 103 8.49 -13.66 5.49
C MET A 103 8.80 -14.78 4.49
N LEU A 104 8.54 -14.56 3.20
CA LEU A 104 8.88 -15.53 2.15
C LEU A 104 10.39 -15.69 1.99
N GLU A 105 11.15 -14.61 2.10
CA GLU A 105 12.62 -14.61 2.06
C GLU A 105 13.20 -15.37 3.26
N GLU A 106 12.74 -15.08 4.48
CA GLU A 106 13.15 -15.79 5.70
C GLU A 106 12.87 -17.31 5.60
N MET A 107 11.71 -17.71 5.07
CA MET A 107 11.39 -19.12 4.83
C MET A 107 12.26 -19.77 3.75
N ALA A 108 12.76 -19.00 2.78
CA ALA A 108 13.65 -19.52 1.75
C ALA A 108 15.06 -19.76 2.30
N ASP A 109 15.54 -18.88 3.19
CA ASP A 109 16.83 -19.00 3.87
C ASP A 109 16.85 -20.14 4.89
N GLU A 110 15.74 -20.42 5.58
CA GLU A 110 15.60 -21.57 6.49
C GLU A 110 15.63 -22.92 5.76
N ASP A 111 15.14 -22.96 4.51
CA ASP A 111 15.14 -24.17 3.67
C ASP A 111 16.50 -24.40 2.96
N ALA A 112 17.40 -23.42 2.97
CA ALA A 112 18.75 -23.60 2.45
C ALA A 112 19.49 -24.58 3.38
N PRO A 113 19.94 -25.74 2.88
CA PRO A 113 20.61 -26.73 3.73
C PRO A 113 21.84 -26.05 4.32
N GLY A 114 21.88 -26.00 5.66
CA GLY A 114 23.01 -25.47 6.41
C GLY A 114 24.28 -25.96 5.74
N THR A 115 25.07 -25.02 5.22
CA THR A 115 26.38 -25.32 4.67
C THR A 115 27.12 -26.07 5.75
N GLY A 116 27.20 -27.39 5.60
CA GLY A 116 27.93 -28.24 6.51
C GLY A 116 29.32 -27.66 6.59
N ASP A 117 29.65 -27.13 7.76
CA ASP A 117 31.01 -26.98 8.22
C ASP A 117 31.60 -28.38 8.22
N ASN A 118 32.08 -28.78 7.05
CA ASN A 118 32.72 -30.06 6.83
C ASN A 118 34.16 -29.85 7.30
N GLY A 119 34.41 -30.32 8.52
CA GLY A 119 35.61 -30.05 9.27
C GLY A 119 36.90 -30.21 8.47
N SER A 120 37.77 -29.21 8.59
CA SER A 120 39.20 -29.39 8.44
C SER A 120 39.87 -29.26 9.81
N ASP A 121 39.40 -30.04 10.78
CA ASP A 121 40.18 -30.35 11.98
C ASP A 121 40.83 -31.72 11.78
N GLY A 122 42.15 -31.70 11.60
CA GLY A 122 43.00 -32.87 11.73
C GLY A 122 44.03 -33.00 10.60
N ASN A 123 45.22 -32.43 10.78
CA ASN A 123 46.39 -33.22 11.19
C ASN A 123 47.66 -32.36 11.32
N ALA A 124 48.13 -32.27 12.56
CA ALA A 124 49.48 -32.03 13.06
C ALA A 124 50.55 -31.40 12.16
N SER A 125 51.07 -30.26 12.63
CA SER A 125 52.46 -29.87 12.43
C SER A 125 53.42 -30.99 12.89
N PRO A 126 54.53 -31.20 12.17
CA PRO A 126 55.79 -31.51 12.81
C PRO A 126 56.74 -30.33 12.65
N LEU A 127 57.29 -29.88 13.77
CA LEU A 127 58.54 -29.14 13.84
C LEU A 127 59.61 -29.87 13.01
N SER A 128 60.23 -29.18 12.06
CA SER A 128 61.57 -29.55 11.58
C SER A 128 62.52 -28.38 11.79
N ILE A 129 63.45 -28.62 12.71
CA ILE A 129 64.70 -27.91 12.93
C ILE A 129 65.68 -28.35 11.82
N GLY A 130 66.58 -27.44 11.42
CA GLY A 130 67.74 -27.68 10.54
C GLY A 130 67.51 -27.15 9.12
N ASP A 131 68.43 -26.46 8.46
CA ASP A 131 69.84 -26.23 8.72
C ASP A 131 70.32 -24.96 7.98
N ASP A 132 71.50 -24.53 8.40
CA ASP A 132 72.38 -23.47 7.87
C ASP A 132 72.51 -23.33 6.34
N GLN A 133 73.10 -22.17 5.97
CA GLN A 133 73.87 -21.81 4.76
C GLN A 133 73.04 -21.13 3.64
N GLU A 134 73.41 -19.97 3.09
CA GLU A 134 74.67 -19.21 3.02
C GLU A 134 74.35 -17.71 2.80
#